data_AF-A0A0J1BHV5-F1
#
_entry.id   AF-A0A0J1BHV5-F1
#
_cell.length_a   1.000
_cell.length_b   1.000
_cell.length_c   1.000
_cell.angle_alpha   90.00
_cell.angle_beta   90.00
_cell.angle_gamma   90.00
#
_symmetry.space_group_name_H-M   'P 1'
#
loop_
_entity.id
_entity.type
_entity.pdbx_description
1 polymer ?
#
loop_
_entity_poly.entity_id
_entity_poly.type
_entity_poly.pdbx_seq_one_letter_code
_entity_poly.pdbx_strand_id
1 'polypeptide(L)'
;MFFRLLALLIVVPFIELVLLLRLADETSWLTTLMIVIITGIIGSYLARREGLATWFRFQSAMAQGKMPSREIQDGLMIALAAVLLLTPGLLTDAFGFTLLTPPGRRLIGGWLRRRFAGSFQMRTFGGGGQPGSTSNPAEDERFDPRGYDPRRSNASGQRFGGAGDTIDSPHFEPKQSPSP
;
A
#
# COMPACT_ATOMS: atom_id res chain seq x y z
N MET A 1 8.29 23.13 -11.24
CA MET A 1 8.64 21.70 -11.09
C MET A 1 8.95 21.05 -12.43
N PHE A 2 8.12 21.24 -13.47
CA PHE A 2 8.37 20.71 -14.83
C PHE A 2 9.77 21.03 -15.38
N PHE A 3 10.21 22.28 -15.31
CA PHE A 3 11.54 22.69 -15.79
C PHE A 3 12.70 21.94 -15.11
N ARG A 4 12.56 21.56 -13.83
CA ARG A 4 13.58 20.79 -13.10
C ARG A 4 13.65 19.35 -13.60
N LEU A 5 12.50 18.72 -13.87
CA LEU A 5 12.42 17.39 -14.45
C LEU A 5 13.00 17.36 -15.86
N LEU A 6 12.66 18.37 -16.67
CA LEU A 6 13.20 18.53 -18.02
C LEU A 6 14.72 18.75 -18.00
N ALA A 7 15.22 19.60 -17.09
CA ALA A 7 16.64 19.80 -16.93
C ALA A 7 17.36 18.51 -16.52
N LEU A 8 16.84 17.73 -15.57
CA LEU A 8 17.41 16.43 -15.20
C LEU A 8 17.41 15.45 -16.38
N LEU A 9 16.29 15.37 -17.12
CA LEU A 9 16.15 14.51 -18.29
C LEU A 9 17.18 14.85 -19.39
N ILE A 10 17.61 16.10 -19.52
CA ILE A 10 18.58 16.51 -20.54
C ILE A 10 20.02 16.39 -20.00
N VAL A 11 20.26 16.88 -18.79
CA VAL A 11 21.61 16.97 -18.21
C VAL A 11 22.18 15.59 -17.90
N VAL A 12 21.38 14.67 -17.36
CA VAL A 12 21.83 13.31 -17.04
C VAL A 12 22.35 12.56 -18.27
N PRO A 13 21.58 12.37 -19.36
CA PRO A 13 22.09 11.68 -20.54
C PRO A 13 23.21 12.45 -21.25
N PHE A 14 23.24 13.78 -21.15
CA PHE A 14 24.36 14.56 -21.67
C PHE A 14 25.67 14.24 -20.93
N ILE A 15 25.63 14.16 -19.60
CA ILE A 15 26.80 13.75 -18.79
C ILE A 15 27.22 12.32 -19.14
N GLU A 16 26.26 11.41 -19.31
CA GLU A 16 26.53 10.01 -19.69
C GLU A 16 27.20 9.91 -21.05
N LEU A 17 26.71 10.67 -22.03
CA LEU A 17 27.31 10.72 -23.37
C LEU A 17 28.77 11.16 -23.28
N VAL A 18 29.07 12.22 -22.52
CA VAL A 18 30.45 12.68 -22.30
C VAL A 18 31.30 11.62 -21.62
N LEU A 19 30.76 10.90 -20.63
CA LEU A 19 31.47 9.82 -19.94
C LEU A 19 31.79 8.65 -20.88
N LEU A 20 30.84 8.24 -21.70
CA LEU A 20 31.00 7.15 -22.66
C LEU A 20 31.99 7.52 -23.76
N LEU A 21 31.94 8.75 -24.27
CA LEU A 21 32.91 9.25 -25.23
C LEU A 21 34.32 9.24 -24.64
N ARG A 22 34.48 9.74 -23.40
CA ARG A 22 35.77 9.72 -22.72
C ARG A 22 36.30 8.31 -22.49
N LEU A 23 35.43 7.36 -22.14
CA LEU A 23 35.82 5.96 -21.98
C LEU A 23 36.21 5.31 -23.32
N ALA A 24 35.52 5.68 -24.41
CA ALA A 24 35.85 5.25 -25.76
C ALA A 24 37.20 5.78 -26.24
N ASP A 25 37.56 7.02 -25.87
CA ASP A 25 38.87 7.62 -26.18
C ASP A 25 40.00 6.90 -25.44
N GLU A 26 39.77 6.48 -24.19
CA GLU A 26 40.77 5.80 -23.34
C GLU A 26 40.96 4.32 -23.70
N THR A 27 39.92 3.64 -24.19
CA THR A 27 39.94 2.18 -24.43
C THR A 27 39.83 1.82 -25.90
N SER A 28 38.64 2.03 -26.47
CA SER A 28 38.28 2.01 -27.90
C SER A 28 36.75 2.10 -27.98
N TRP A 29 36.19 2.59 -29.09
CA TRP A 29 34.74 2.64 -29.27
C TRP A 29 34.10 1.25 -29.21
N LEU A 30 34.78 0.21 -29.73
CA LEU A 30 34.26 -1.15 -29.78
C LEU A 30 34.20 -1.78 -28.38
N THR A 31 35.24 -1.58 -27.55
CA THR A 31 35.26 -2.08 -26.18
C THR A 31 34.19 -1.40 -25.33
N THR A 32 34.04 -0.08 -25.43
CA THR A 32 32.99 0.68 -24.72
C THR A 32 31.59 0.18 -25.12
N LEU A 33 31.36 -0.05 -26.41
CA LEU A 33 30.09 -0.60 -26.89
C LEU A 33 29.83 -2.00 -26.31
N MET A 34 30.83 -2.87 -26.26
CA MET A 34 30.70 -4.21 -25.67
C MET A 34 30.38 -4.13 -24.18
N ILE A 35 31.01 -3.23 -23.43
CA ILE A 35 30.71 -3.01 -22.01
C ILE A 35 29.24 -2.64 -21.83
N VAL A 36 28.74 -1.65 -22.59
CA VAL A 36 27.35 -1.19 -22.52
C VAL A 36 26.36 -2.30 -22.88
N ILE A 37 26.67 -3.10 -23.91
CA ILE A 37 25.82 -4.25 -24.29
C ILE A 37 25.79 -5.28 -23.16
N ILE A 38 26.96 -5.61 -22.58
CA ILE A 38 27.06 -6.59 -21.50
C ILE A 38 26.30 -6.09 -20.25
N THR A 39 26.48 -4.83 -19.85
CA THR A 39 25.75 -4.26 -18.70
C THR A 39 24.25 -4.24 -18.95
N GLY A 40 23.81 -3.86 -20.15
CA GLY A 40 22.40 -3.89 -20.56
C GLY A 40 21.82 -5.31 -20.52
N ILE A 41 22.53 -6.32 -21.01
CA ILE A 41 22.11 -7.74 -20.95
C ILE A 41 22.00 -8.20 -19.49
N ILE A 42 23.02 -7.95 -18.66
CA ILE A 42 23.03 -8.35 -17.25
C ILE A 42 21.89 -7.68 -16.51
N GLY A 43 21.72 -6.37 -16.68
CA GLY A 43 20.64 -5.58 -16.07
C GLY A 43 19.26 -6.07 -16.47
N SER A 44 19.03 -6.23 -17.77
CA SER A 44 17.75 -6.71 -18.31
C SER A 44 17.42 -8.13 -17.83
N TYR A 45 18.41 -9.02 -17.80
CA TYR A 45 18.25 -10.37 -17.29
C TYR A 45 17.85 -10.37 -15.81
N LEU A 46 18.53 -9.55 -15.01
CA LEU A 46 18.30 -9.44 -13.58
C LEU A 46 16.92 -8.80 -13.29
N ALA A 47 16.50 -7.83 -14.11
CA ALA A 47 15.19 -7.19 -14.07
C ALA A 47 14.07 -8.17 -14.40
N ARG A 48 14.27 -9.00 -15.43
CA ARG A 48 13.33 -10.06 -15.78
C ARG A 48 13.17 -11.07 -14.65
N ARG A 49 14.27 -11.48 -14.03
CA ARG A 49 14.26 -12.45 -12.92
C ARG A 49 13.53 -11.91 -11.67
N GLU A 50 13.89 -10.71 -11.22
CA GLU A 50 13.27 -10.05 -10.07
C GLU A 50 11.79 -9.69 -10.35
N GLY A 51 11.50 -9.24 -11.58
CA GLY A 51 10.15 -8.89 -12.03
C GLY A 51 9.21 -10.09 -11.99
N LEU A 52 9.62 -11.22 -12.55
CA LEU A 52 8.84 -12.47 -12.52
C LEU A 52 8.62 -12.96 -11.08
N ALA A 53 9.65 -12.93 -10.24
CA ALA A 53 9.53 -13.33 -8.84
C ALA A 53 8.53 -12.43 -8.08
N THR A 54 8.54 -11.13 -8.35
CA THR A 54 7.61 -10.17 -7.74
C THR A 54 6.19 -10.37 -8.27
N TRP A 55 6.03 -10.65 -9.56
CA TRP A 55 4.74 -10.98 -10.17
C TRP A 55 4.08 -12.22 -9.55
N PHE A 56 4.84 -13.30 -9.34
CA PHE A 56 4.31 -14.50 -8.68
C PHE A 56 3.89 -14.23 -7.23
N ARG A 57 4.64 -13.40 -6.49
CA ARG A 57 4.28 -12.99 -5.12
C ARG A 57 3.02 -12.14 -5.10
N PHE A 58 2.89 -11.21 -6.05
CA PHE A 58 1.69 -10.39 -6.23
C PHE A 58 0.47 -11.28 -6.47
N GLN A 59 0.56 -12.25 -7.40
CA GLN A 59 -0.53 -13.18 -7.70
C GLN A 59 -0.90 -14.04 -6.48
N SER A 60 0.11 -14.52 -5.74
CA SER A 60 -0.11 -15.31 -4.52
C SER A 60 -0.81 -14.50 -3.41
N ALA A 61 -0.42 -13.24 -3.22
CA ALA A 61 -1.05 -12.35 -2.24
C ALA A 61 -2.50 -12.03 -2.62
N MET A 62 -2.78 -11.76 -3.89
CA MET A 62 -4.13 -11.57 -4.43
C MET A 62 -5.00 -12.81 -4.25
N ALA A 63 -4.47 -14.00 -4.53
CA ALA A 63 -5.18 -15.27 -4.33
C ALA A 63 -5.52 -15.55 -2.85
N GLN A 64 -4.73 -15.01 -1.92
CA GLN A 64 -4.99 -15.09 -0.48
C GLN A 64 -5.93 -13.97 0.03
N GLY A 65 -6.46 -13.11 -0.85
CA GLY A 65 -7.27 -11.95 -0.46
C GLY A 65 -6.50 -10.88 0.32
N LYS A 66 -5.17 -10.87 0.27
CA LYS A 66 -4.32 -9.89 0.95
C LYS A 66 -3.94 -8.77 -0.01
N MET A 67 -3.91 -7.53 0.47
CA MET A 67 -3.50 -6.38 -0.34
C MET A 67 -1.96 -6.38 -0.56
N PRO A 68 -1.47 -6.52 -1.81
CA PRO A 68 -0.06 -6.70 -2.13
C PRO A 68 0.73 -5.38 -2.19
N SER A 69 0.64 -4.57 -1.14
CA SER A 69 1.21 -3.20 -1.13
C SER A 69 2.73 -3.20 -1.32
N ARG A 70 3.41 -4.20 -0.74
CA ARG A 70 4.87 -4.33 -0.83
C ARG A 70 5.29 -4.74 -2.23
N GLU A 71 4.60 -5.72 -2.82
CA GLU A 71 4.85 -6.25 -4.15
C GLU A 71 4.63 -5.20 -5.24
N ILE A 72 3.68 -4.28 -5.05
CA ILE A 72 3.47 -3.14 -5.94
C ILE A 72 4.64 -2.16 -5.90
N GLN A 73 5.09 -1.76 -4.71
CA GLN A 73 6.26 -0.89 -4.54
C GLN A 73 7.52 -1.53 -5.15
N ASP A 74 7.66 -2.81 -4.87
CA ASP A 74 8.73 -3.68 -5.33
C ASP A 74 8.75 -3.77 -6.88
N GLY A 75 7.60 -4.01 -7.50
CA GLY A 75 7.44 -4.03 -8.95
C GLY A 75 7.74 -2.68 -9.60
N LEU A 76 7.32 -1.58 -8.99
CA LEU A 76 7.62 -0.23 -9.48
C LEU A 76 9.13 0.07 -9.46
N MET A 77 9.82 -0.31 -8.38
CA MET A 77 11.28 -0.14 -8.31
C MET A 77 12.00 -0.96 -9.40
N ILE A 78 11.57 -2.20 -9.64
CA ILE A 78 12.13 -3.04 -10.71
C ILE A 78 11.86 -2.43 -12.09
N ALA A 79 10.65 -1.92 -12.33
CA ALA A 79 10.31 -1.29 -13.60
C ALA A 79 11.14 -0.02 -13.86
N LEU A 80 11.28 0.84 -12.84
CA LEU A 80 12.15 2.01 -12.92
C LEU A 80 13.61 1.60 -13.17
N ALA A 81 14.12 0.60 -12.45
CA ALA A 81 15.47 0.07 -12.67
C ALA A 81 15.67 -0.40 -14.12
N ALA A 82 14.69 -1.13 -14.68
CA ALA A 82 14.75 -1.64 -16.04
C ALA A 82 14.75 -0.50 -17.08
N VAL A 83 13.94 0.55 -16.89
CA VAL A 83 13.96 1.72 -17.77
C VAL A 83 15.30 2.44 -17.69
N LEU A 84 15.86 2.60 -16.47
CA LEU A 84 17.19 3.19 -16.29
C LEU A 84 18.28 2.37 -16.99
N LEU A 85 18.29 1.04 -16.82
CA LEU A 85 19.25 0.12 -17.45
C LEU A 85 19.10 0.00 -18.98
N LEU A 86 17.95 0.38 -19.54
CA LEU A 86 17.74 0.42 -20.99
C LEU A 86 18.43 1.63 -21.63
N THR A 87 18.54 2.73 -20.89
CA THR A 87 19.31 3.90 -21.30
C THR A 87 20.81 3.61 -21.14
N PRO A 88 21.58 3.50 -22.23
CA PRO A 88 23.00 3.21 -22.13
C PRO A 88 23.72 4.36 -21.42
N GLY A 89 24.14 4.12 -20.18
CA GLY A 89 24.84 5.10 -19.33
C GLY A 89 25.55 4.41 -18.18
N LEU A 90 26.82 4.76 -17.94
CA LEU A 90 27.63 4.13 -16.89
C LEU A 90 27.08 4.45 -15.49
N LEU A 91 26.66 5.69 -15.26
CA LEU A 91 26.09 6.11 -13.97
C LEU A 91 24.66 5.56 -13.81
N THR A 92 23.89 5.57 -14.89
CA THR A 92 22.49 5.13 -14.93
C THR A 92 22.41 3.62 -14.79
N ASP A 93 23.35 2.85 -15.34
CA ASP A 93 23.50 1.41 -15.12
C ASP A 93 23.84 1.12 -13.65
N ALA A 94 24.78 1.84 -13.04
CA ALA A 94 25.12 1.67 -11.63
C ALA A 94 23.93 1.98 -10.71
N PHE A 95 23.17 3.03 -11.00
CA PHE A 95 21.94 3.35 -10.28
C PHE A 95 20.85 2.30 -10.50
N GLY A 96 20.67 1.85 -11.74
CA GLY A 96 19.71 0.81 -12.10
C GLY A 96 20.02 -0.51 -11.40
N PHE A 97 21.28 -0.96 -11.39
CA PHE A 97 21.72 -2.13 -10.64
C PHE A 97 21.49 -1.99 -9.13
N THR A 98 21.78 -0.82 -8.57
CA THR A 98 21.51 -0.55 -7.14
C THR A 98 20.02 -0.67 -6.85
N LEU A 99 19.14 -0.08 -7.67
CA LEU A 99 17.69 -0.21 -7.51
C LEU A 99 17.19 -1.64 -7.71
N LEU A 100 17.88 -2.43 -8.53
CA LEU A 100 17.45 -3.77 -8.88
C LEU A 100 17.77 -4.80 -7.79
N THR A 101 18.85 -4.57 -7.03
CA THR A 101 19.25 -5.49 -5.97
C THR A 101 18.34 -5.37 -4.72
N PRO A 102 17.96 -6.50 -4.08
CA PRO A 102 17.17 -6.52 -2.84
C PRO A 102 17.68 -5.63 -1.69
N PRO A 103 19.00 -5.54 -1.40
CA PRO A 103 19.51 -4.61 -0.40
C PRO A 103 19.32 -3.13 -0.79
N GLY A 104 19.54 -2.78 -2.06
CA GLY A 104 19.34 -1.40 -2.54
C GLY A 104 17.88 -0.96 -2.41
N ARG A 105 16.93 -1.86 -2.70
CA ARG A 105 15.49 -1.61 -2.53
C ARG A 105 15.09 -1.35 -1.08
N ARG A 106 15.68 -2.08 -0.13
CA ARG A 106 15.44 -1.87 1.31
C ARG A 106 16.00 -0.54 1.80
N LEU A 107 17.21 -0.17 1.36
CA LEU A 107 17.87 1.07 1.73
C LEU A 107 17.11 2.29 1.18
N ILE A 108 16.78 2.27 -0.10
CA ILE A 108 16.06 3.36 -0.77
C ILE A 108 14.61 3.43 -0.28
N GLY A 109 13.93 2.29 -0.11
CA GLY A 109 12.58 2.26 0.46
C GLY A 109 12.51 2.82 1.88
N GLY A 110 13.51 2.55 2.72
CA GLY A 110 13.64 3.14 4.06
C GLY A 110 13.91 4.65 4.02
N TRP A 111 14.80 5.11 3.15
CA TRP A 111 15.10 6.53 2.98
C TRP A 111 13.90 7.31 2.42
N LEU A 112 13.22 6.76 1.42
CA LEU A 112 12.03 7.35 0.80
C LEU A 112 10.90 7.49 1.83
N ARG A 113 10.65 6.45 2.63
CA ARG A 113 9.68 6.51 3.74
C ARG A 113 10.02 7.63 4.73
N ARG A 114 11.27 7.78 5.14
CA ARG A 114 11.70 8.84 6.08
C ARG A 114 11.56 10.25 5.49
N ARG A 115 11.82 10.40 4.19
CA ARG A 115 11.76 11.70 3.50
C ARG A 115 10.32 12.12 3.16
N PHE A 116 9.46 11.17 2.79
CA PHE A 116 8.08 11.43 2.38
C PHE A 116 7.04 11.25 3.48
N ALA A 117 7.36 10.59 4.61
CA ALA A 117 6.47 10.55 5.77
C ALA A 117 6.22 11.94 6.40
N GLY A 118 7.13 12.90 6.20
CA GLY A 118 6.91 14.30 6.62
C GLY A 118 6.05 15.13 5.67
N SER A 119 5.81 14.64 4.44
CA SER A 119 5.14 15.42 3.37
C SER A 119 3.81 14.81 2.93
N PHE A 120 3.64 13.49 3.09
CA PHE A 120 2.36 12.80 2.94
C PHE A 120 1.69 12.67 4.30
N GLN A 121 1.24 13.82 4.84
CA GLN A 121 0.11 13.81 5.76
C GLN A 121 -1.11 13.52 4.89
N MET A 122 -1.26 12.23 4.54
CA MET A 122 -2.48 11.73 3.96
C MET A 122 -3.55 12.01 5.01
N ARG A 123 -4.28 13.12 4.84
CA ARG A 123 -5.62 13.23 5.39
C ARG A 123 -6.38 12.10 4.75
N THR A 124 -6.35 10.93 5.39
CA THR A 124 -7.25 9.82 5.15
C THR A 124 -8.65 10.38 5.30
N PHE A 125 -9.23 10.82 4.19
CA PHE A 125 -10.63 11.18 4.12
C PHE A 125 -11.40 9.86 4.12
N GLY A 126 -12.04 9.54 5.24
CA GLY A 126 -13.06 8.51 5.37
C GLY A 126 -12.55 7.13 5.77
N GLY A 127 -12.57 6.85 7.07
CA GLY A 127 -12.39 5.47 7.57
C GLY A 127 -12.16 5.37 9.06
N GLY A 128 -13.20 5.62 9.85
CA GLY A 128 -13.49 4.97 11.14
C GLY A 128 -12.49 5.08 12.29
N GLY A 129 -12.93 5.67 13.40
CA GLY A 129 -12.38 5.39 14.73
C GLY A 129 -12.02 6.63 15.53
N GLN A 130 -12.99 7.18 16.25
CA GLN A 130 -12.77 8.15 17.31
C GLN A 130 -11.94 7.48 18.43
N PRO A 131 -10.76 8.00 18.83
CA PRO A 131 -10.07 7.49 20.01
C PRO A 131 -10.83 7.97 21.25
N GLY A 132 -11.36 7.02 22.01
CA GLY A 132 -12.15 7.25 23.21
C GLY A 132 -11.39 8.13 24.22
N SER A 133 -12.04 9.22 24.61
CA SER A 133 -11.66 10.01 25.78
C SER A 133 -12.31 9.35 27.00
N THR A 134 -11.43 8.85 27.84
CA THR A 134 -11.69 8.31 29.17
C THR A 134 -12.51 9.28 30.01
N SER A 135 -13.64 8.82 30.51
CA SER A 135 -14.20 9.32 31.76
C SER A 135 -14.87 8.16 32.49
N ASN A 136 -14.10 7.58 33.41
CA ASN A 136 -14.68 6.94 34.58
C ASN A 136 -14.75 8.05 35.63
N PRO A 137 -15.91 8.28 36.26
CA PRO A 137 -15.90 8.03 37.70
C PRO A 137 -17.25 7.57 38.23
N ALA A 138 -17.23 6.45 38.96
CA ALA A 138 -18.23 6.06 39.95
C ALA A 138 -19.61 5.72 39.31
N GLU A 139 -20.44 4.79 39.75
CA GLU A 139 -20.74 4.21 41.04
C GLU A 139 -21.25 2.79 40.68
N ASP A 140 -20.63 1.74 41.18
CA ASP A 140 -21.13 1.04 42.37
C ASP A 140 -22.55 0.47 42.20
N GLU A 141 -22.74 -0.51 41.31
CA GLU A 141 -23.82 -1.49 41.47
C GLU A 141 -23.27 -2.90 41.25
N ARG A 142 -22.71 -3.45 42.34
CA ARG A 142 -22.53 -4.89 42.51
C ARG A 142 -23.87 -5.59 42.25
N PHE A 143 -23.90 -6.42 41.23
CA PHE A 143 -25.00 -7.34 40.95
C PHE A 143 -25.27 -8.24 42.17
N ASP A 144 -26.39 -8.01 42.85
CA ASP A 144 -26.91 -8.88 43.92
C ASP A 144 -27.96 -9.83 43.32
N PRO A 145 -27.66 -11.14 43.20
CA PRO A 145 -28.56 -12.11 42.59
C PRO A 145 -29.75 -12.51 43.50
N ARG A 146 -29.99 -11.86 44.64
CA ARG A 146 -31.07 -12.23 45.59
C ARG A 146 -32.15 -11.18 45.85
N GLY A 147 -32.21 -10.09 45.10
CA GLY A 147 -33.19 -9.02 45.32
C GLY A 147 -34.32 -8.93 44.28
N TYR A 148 -35.23 -9.91 44.20
CA TYR A 148 -36.52 -9.70 43.52
C TYR A 148 -37.63 -9.50 44.55
N ASP A 149 -38.05 -8.25 44.76
CA ASP A 149 -39.22 -7.91 45.57
C ASP A 149 -40.43 -7.62 44.65
N PRO A 150 -41.42 -8.54 44.57
CA PRO A 150 -42.57 -8.38 43.69
C PRO A 150 -43.60 -7.35 44.18
N ARG A 151 -43.42 -6.73 45.35
CA ARG A 151 -44.45 -5.86 45.95
C ARG A 151 -44.43 -4.40 45.46
N ARG A 152 -43.53 -4.02 44.55
CA ARG A 152 -43.41 -2.63 44.09
C ARG A 152 -44.19 -2.27 42.83
N SER A 153 -44.89 -3.21 42.20
CA SER A 153 -45.56 -2.99 40.91
C SER A 153 -46.98 -2.40 40.97
N ASN A 154 -47.52 -2.12 42.16
CA ASN A 154 -48.95 -1.76 42.30
C ASN A 154 -49.23 -0.42 42.98
N ALA A 155 -48.37 0.58 42.77
CA ALA A 155 -48.61 1.93 43.27
C ALA A 155 -48.27 3.00 42.23
N SER A 156 -49.09 3.11 41.18
CA SER A 156 -49.34 4.37 40.45
C SER A 156 -50.37 4.17 39.34
N GLY A 157 -51.65 4.09 39.70
CA GLY A 157 -52.71 4.44 38.77
C GLY A 157 -52.91 5.95 38.78
N GLN A 158 -52.86 6.61 37.62
CA GLN A 158 -53.95 7.46 37.10
C GLN A 158 -53.53 8.42 35.94
N ARG A 159 -54.24 8.22 34.82
CA ARG A 159 -54.86 9.21 33.90
C ARG A 159 -54.08 9.83 32.72
N PHE A 160 -54.87 10.01 31.64
CA PHE A 160 -54.66 10.61 30.31
C PHE A 160 -53.97 9.69 29.27
N GLY A 161 -54.52 9.35 28.10
CA GLY A 161 -55.75 9.74 27.40
C GLY A 161 -55.44 10.12 25.95
N GLY A 162 -55.83 9.29 24.98
CA GLY A 162 -55.98 9.70 23.56
C GLY A 162 -55.21 8.87 22.52
N ALA A 163 -55.96 8.37 21.51
CA ALA A 163 -55.57 7.93 20.17
C ALA A 163 -54.43 6.89 20.05
N GLY A 164 -54.65 5.64 19.65
CA GLY A 164 -55.27 5.26 18.39
C GLY A 164 -54.20 5.09 17.31
N ASP A 165 -53.43 4.00 17.34
CA ASP A 165 -52.97 3.28 16.14
C ASP A 165 -52.30 1.96 16.57
N THR A 166 -52.99 0.84 16.38
CA THR A 166 -52.43 -0.50 16.55
C THR A 166 -51.86 -0.88 15.20
N ILE A 167 -50.54 -0.74 15.01
CA ILE A 167 -49.89 -1.26 13.80
C ILE A 167 -49.90 -2.79 13.89
N ASP A 168 -50.87 -3.33 13.18
CA ASP A 168 -51.03 -4.75 12.86
C ASP A 168 -49.75 -5.27 12.21
N SER A 169 -49.07 -6.19 12.88
CA SER A 169 -47.85 -6.82 12.35
C SER A 169 -48.27 -8.08 11.57
N PRO A 170 -48.01 -8.18 10.25
CA PRO A 170 -48.46 -9.33 9.49
C PRO A 170 -47.75 -10.60 9.94
N HIS A 171 -48.57 -11.55 10.40
CA HIS A 171 -48.21 -12.92 10.74
C HIS A 171 -47.62 -13.63 9.52
N PHE A 172 -46.35 -14.06 9.60
CA PHE A 172 -45.68 -14.80 8.54
C PHE A 172 -45.76 -16.31 8.86
N GLU A 173 -46.65 -17.03 8.16
CA GLU A 173 -46.69 -18.50 8.24
C GLU A 173 -45.45 -19.09 7.51
N PRO A 174 -44.73 -20.05 8.13
CA PRO A 174 -43.67 -20.77 7.45
C PRO A 174 -44.29 -21.75 6.45
N LYS A 175 -44.09 -21.51 5.15
CA LYS A 175 -44.44 -22.48 4.12
C LYS A 175 -43.64 -23.77 4.32
N GLN A 176 -44.36 -24.83 4.69
CA GLN A 176 -43.84 -26.19 4.80
C GLN A 176 -43.35 -26.69 3.44
N SER A 177 -42.17 -27.28 3.45
CA SER A 177 -41.57 -28.04 2.35
C SER A 177 -42.40 -29.29 2.04
N PRO A 178 -42.48 -29.71 0.77
CA PRO A 178 -42.63 -31.11 0.45
C PRO A 178 -41.35 -31.66 -0.21
N SER A 179 -40.71 -32.61 0.47
CA SER A 179 -39.99 -33.74 -0.13
C SER A 179 -40.98 -34.90 -0.30
N PRO A 180 -40.71 -35.96 -1.09
CA PRO A 180 -39.52 -36.31 -1.87
C PRO A 180 -39.73 -36.32 -3.40
#